data_AF-A0A2C9UF35-F1
#
_entry.id   AF-A0A2C9UF35-F1
#
_cell.length_a   1.000
_cell.length_b   1.000
_cell.length_c   1.000
_cell.angle_alpha   90.00
_cell.angle_beta   90.00
_cell.angle_gamma   90.00
#
_symmetry.space_group_name_H-M   'P 1'
#
loop_
_entity.id
_entity.type
_entity.pdbx_description
1 polymer ?
#
loop_
_entity_poly.entity_id
_entity_poly.type
_entity_poly.pdbx_seq_one_letter_code
_entity_poly.pdbx_strand_id
1 'polypeptide(L)' 'MVLQKIWCVVNPSTPHDELLANLDYACTQVGCSQIQLGGSCFYPNTYLHHASFATNLYYQRMGRPLLPLRLTDHYCHFA' A
#
# COMPACT_ATOMS: atom_id res chain seq x y z
N MET A 1 -18.90 -15.09 -1.30
CA MET A 1 -18.47 -13.79 -0.77
C MET A 1 -17.84 -13.00 -1.92
N VAL A 2 -18.55 -12.02 -2.46
CA VAL A 2 -17.93 -11.03 -3.34
C VAL A 2 -17.06 -10.18 -2.41
N LEU A 3 -15.73 -10.22 -2.54
CA LEU A 3 -14.89 -9.21 -1.89
C LEU A 3 -15.38 -7.87 -2.43
N GLN A 4 -16.11 -7.11 -1.61
CA GLN A 4 -16.19 -5.66 -1.76
C GLN A 4 -14.78 -5.17 -2.10
N LYS A 5 -14.64 -4.26 -3.07
CA LYS A 5 -13.34 -3.77 -3.53
C LYS A 5 -12.69 -2.97 -2.39
N ILE A 6 -12.08 -3.66 -1.44
CA ILE A 6 -11.45 -3.08 -0.26
C ILE A 6 -10.25 -2.29 -0.77
N TRP A 7 -10.26 -0.99 -0.49
CA TRP A 7 -9.16 -0.11 -0.77
C TRP A 7 -8.31 0.02 0.50
N CYS A 8 -7.03 -0.27 0.38
CA CYS A 8 -6.09 -0.25 1.49
C CYS A 8 -5.28 1.05 1.48
N VAL A 9 -5.17 1.71 2.63
CA VAL A 9 -4.40 2.95 2.79
C VAL A 9 -3.45 2.75 3.98
N VAL A 10 -2.25 3.31 3.93
CA VAL A 10 -1.33 3.20 5.07
C VAL A 10 -1.74 4.18 6.17
N ASN A 11 -1.57 3.79 7.44
CA ASN A 11 -1.83 4.66 8.58
C ASN A 11 -0.82 5.83 8.58
N PRO A 12 -1.26 7.10 8.66
CA PRO A 12 -0.36 8.24 8.72
C PRO A 12 0.53 8.29 9.97
N SER A 13 0.18 7.56 11.01
CA SER A 13 0.98 7.39 12.22
C SER A 13 2.05 6.29 12.11
N THR A 14 2.09 5.53 11.00
CA THR A 14 3.10 4.49 10.79
C THR A 14 4.51 5.11 10.80
N PRO A 15 5.45 4.56 11.57
CA PRO A 15 6.84 4.98 11.55
C PRO A 15 7.42 5.01 10.13
N HIS A 16 8.24 6.02 9.86
CA HIS A 16 8.74 6.27 8.51
C HIS A 16 9.57 5.09 7.93
N ASP A 17 10.36 4.44 8.78
CA ASP A 17 11.14 3.25 8.47
C ASP A 17 10.26 2.05 8.10
N GLU A 18 9.19 1.82 8.85
CA GLU A 18 8.23 0.76 8.55
C GLU A 18 7.45 1.04 7.24
N LEU A 19 7.09 2.30 7.00
CA LEU A 19 6.45 2.75 5.77
C LEU A 19 7.31 2.44 4.54
N LEU A 20 8.61 2.72 4.61
CA LEU A 20 9.57 2.45 3.55
C LEU A 20 9.77 0.95 3.32
N ALA A 21 9.93 0.16 4.39
CA ALA A 21 10.08 -1.28 4.28
C ALA A 21 8.87 -1.94 3.58
N ASN A 22 7.66 -1.49 3.92
CA ASN A 22 6.42 -1.95 3.29
C ASN A 22 6.33 -1.55 1.82
N LEU A 23 6.69 -0.30 1.49
CA LEU A 23 6.74 0.19 0.12
C LEU A 23 7.72 -0.65 -0.72
N ASP A 24 8.96 -0.81 -0.25
CA ASP A 24 10.00 -1.55 -0.95
C ASP A 24 9.58 -3.00 -1.19
N TYR A 25 9.09 -3.68 -0.15
CA TYR A 25 8.61 -5.06 -0.27
C TYR A 25 7.43 -5.17 -1.24
N ALA A 26 6.42 -4.29 -1.13
CA ALA A 26 5.30 -4.28 -2.07
C ALA A 26 5.81 -4.16 -3.52
N CYS A 27 6.77 -3.27 -3.75
CA CYS A 27 7.35 -3.04 -5.05
C CYS A 27 8.10 -4.24 -5.63
N THR A 28 8.76 -5.07 -4.80
CA THR A 28 9.37 -6.31 -5.28
C THR A 28 8.32 -7.35 -5.73
N GLN A 29 7.07 -7.23 -5.27
CA GLN A 29 6.00 -8.20 -5.53
C GLN A 29 5.08 -7.79 -6.68
N VAL A 30 4.75 -6.49 -6.79
CA VAL A 30 3.77 -6.01 -7.79
C VAL A 30 4.33 -5.06 -8.85
N GLY A 31 5.55 -4.57 -8.68
CA GLY A 31 6.13 -3.56 -9.56
C GLY A 31 5.49 -2.19 -9.35
N CYS A 32 6.33 -1.16 -9.16
CA CYS A 32 5.90 0.17 -8.73
C CYS A 32 6.10 1.27 -9.78
N SER A 33 6.17 0.93 -11.07
CA SER A 33 6.42 1.93 -12.13
C SER A 33 5.42 3.10 -12.13
N GLN A 34 4.17 2.87 -11.70
CA GLN A 34 3.14 3.90 -11.65
C GLN A 34 3.39 4.99 -10.60
N ILE A 35 4.13 4.69 -9.53
CA ILE A 35 4.45 5.63 -8.45
C ILE A 35 5.88 6.17 -8.54
N GLN A 36 6.64 5.76 -9.56
CA GLN A 36 7.95 6.35 -9.87
C GLN A 36 7.78 7.65 -10.66
N LEU A 37 8.85 8.44 -10.75
CA LEU A 37 8.85 9.69 -11.52
C LEU A 37 8.37 9.44 -12.97
N GLY A 38 7.40 10.24 -13.43
CA GLY A 38 6.75 10.07 -14.74
C GLY A 38 5.63 9.03 -14.77
N GLY A 39 5.39 8.32 -13.66
CA GLY A 39 4.27 7.39 -13.51
C GLY A 39 2.93 8.10 -13.26
N SER A 40 1.83 7.42 -13.60
CA SER A 40 0.47 7.95 -13.51
C SER A 40 -0.01 8.26 -12.08
N CYS A 41 0.64 7.66 -11.08
CA CYS A 41 0.30 7.75 -9.66
C CYS A 41 1.46 8.32 -8.84
N PHE A 42 2.40 9.02 -9.48
CA PHE A 42 3.52 9.66 -8.80
C PHE A 42 3.08 10.79 -7.86
N TYR A 43 2.05 11.56 -8.24
CA TYR A 43 1.56 12.68 -7.45
C TYR A 43 0.34 12.29 -6.59
N PRO A 44 0.28 12.74 -5.32
CA PRO A 44 1.29 13.55 -4.64
C PRO A 44 2.55 12.73 -4.29
N ASN A 45 3.71 13.37 -4.43
CA ASN A 45 5.01 12.74 -4.19
C ASN A 45 5.30 12.67 -2.68
N THR A 46 4.61 11.76 -1.99
CA THR A 46 4.84 11.48 -0.57
C THR A 46 4.95 9.97 -0.36
N TYR A 47 5.80 9.57 0.58
CA TYR A 47 5.96 8.16 0.95
C TYR A 47 4.64 7.51 1.36
N LEU A 48 3.77 8.26 2.03
CA LEU A 48 2.46 7.77 2.45
C LEU A 48 1.57 7.40 1.26
N HIS A 49 1.53 8.24 0.22
CA HIS A 49 0.75 7.97 -0.97
C HIS A 49 1.32 6.82 -1.78
N HIS A 50 2.64 6.81 -1.96
CA HIS A 50 3.35 5.75 -2.68
C HIS A 50 3.17 4.39 -1.99
N ALA A 51 3.34 4.33 -0.66
CA ALA A 51 3.13 3.12 0.12
C ALA A 51 1.66 2.67 0.09
N SER A 52 0.70 3.59 0.25
CA SER A 52 -0.74 3.27 0.14
C SER A 52 -1.08 2.65 -1.21
N PHE A 53 -0.56 3.21 -2.30
CA PHE A 53 -0.77 2.66 -3.63
C PHE A 53 -0.14 1.27 -3.79
N ALA A 54 1.15 1.12 -3.43
CA ALA A 54 1.89 -0.12 -3.62
C ALA A 54 1.30 -1.27 -2.78
N THR A 55 0.99 -1.00 -1.51
CA THR A 55 0.39 -1.99 -0.59
C THR A 55 -1.03 -2.37 -0.99
N ASN A 56 -1.83 -1.43 -1.48
CA ASN A 56 -3.14 -1.73 -2.04
C ASN A 56 -3.04 -2.60 -3.29
N LEU A 57 -2.12 -2.29 -4.21
CA LEU A 57 -1.90 -3.10 -5.41
C LEU A 57 -1.45 -4.52 -5.04
N TYR A 58 -0.57 -4.65 -4.04
CA TYR A 58 -0.21 -5.95 -3.45
C TYR A 58 -1.42 -6.70 -2.92
N TYR A 59 -2.26 -6.06 -2.10
CA TYR A 59 -3.44 -6.69 -1.53
C TYR A 59 -4.40 -7.20 -2.61
N GLN A 60 -4.67 -6.37 -3.63
CA GLN A 60 -5.56 -6.74 -4.74
C GLN A 60 -5.01 -7.91 -5.58
N ARG A 61 -3.68 -8.04 -5.71
CA ARG A 61 -3.07 -9.14 -6.47
C ARG A 61 -2.88 -10.41 -5.65
N MET A 62 -2.52 -10.30 -4.38
CA MET A 62 -2.16 -11.45 -3.54
C MET A 62 -3.33 -11.97 -2.69
N GLY A 63 -4.41 -11.20 -2.56
CA GLY A 63 -5.57 -11.54 -1.73
C GLY A 63 -5.28 -11.56 -0.23
N ARG A 64 -4.16 -10.99 0.21
CA ARG A 64 -3.75 -10.91 1.62
C ARG A 64 -2.98 -9.62 1.92
N PRO A 65 -3.05 -9.08 3.14
CA PRO A 65 -2.27 -7.91 3.54
C PRO A 65 -0.78 -8.26 3.73
N LEU A 66 0.11 -7.27 3.60
CA LEU A 66 1.52 -7.37 4.05
C LEU A 66 1.55 -7.38 5.57
N LEU A 67 2.29 -8.27 6.22
CA LEU A 67 2.45 -8.14 7.68
C LEU A 67 3.34 -6.92 7.99
N PRO A 68 2.99 -6.05 8.97
CA PRO A 68 1.87 -6.17 9.93
C PRO A 68 0.56 -5.41 9.60
N LEU A 69 0.20 -5.14 8.33
CA LEU A 69 -1.12 -4.59 7.94
C LEU A 69 -2.23 -5.45 8.54
N ARG A 70 -3.02 -4.87 9.44
CA ARG A 70 -4.27 -5.48 9.91
C ARG A 70 -5.43 -4.91 9.09
N LEU A 71 -6.32 -5.80 8.66
CA LEU A 71 -7.60 -5.38 8.06
C LEU A 71 -8.53 -4.99 9.21
N THR A 72 -8.70 -3.70 9.49
CA THR A 72 -9.69 -3.22 10.46
C THR A 72 -10.66 -2.28 9.75
N ASP A 73 -11.92 -2.69 9.65
CA ASP A 73 -13.06 -1.87 9.24
C ASP A 73 -13.01 -1.26 7.82
N HIS A 74 -13.10 -2.11 6.78
CA HIS A 74 -13.35 -1.73 5.38
C HIS A 74 -12.29 -0.83 4.71
N TYR A 75 -11.28 -0.43 5.47
CA TYR A 75 -10.05 0.21 5.07
C TYR A 75 -8.91 -0.62 5.66
N CYS A 76 -7.83 -0.89 4.92
CA CYS A 76 -6.63 -1.35 5.64
C CYS A 76 -6.18 -0.20 6.53
N HIS A 77 -6.14 -0.38 7.85
CA HIS A 77 -5.47 0.54 8.75
C HIS A 77 -4.34 -0.26 9.39
N PHE A 78 -3.10 0.23 9.29
CA PHE A 78 -2.03 -0.31 10.11
C PHE A 78 -2.35 -0.07 11.60
N ALA A 79 -2.20 -1.10 12.42
CA ALA A 79 -2.09 -0.94 13.87
C ALA A 79 -0.72 -0.33 14.20
#